data_AF-A0A505HC16-F1
#
_entry.id   AF-A0A505HC16-F1
#
_cell.length_a   1.000
_cell.length_b   1.000
_cell.length_c   1.000
_cell.angle_alpha   90.00
_cell.angle_beta   90.00
_cell.angle_gamma   90.00
#
_symmetry.space_group_name_H-M   'P 1'
#
loop_
_entity.id
_entity.type
_entity.pdbx_description
1 polymer ?
#
loop_
_entity_poly.entity_id
_entity_poly.type
_entity_poly.pdbx_seq_one_letter_code
_entity_poly.pdbx_strand_id
1 'polypeptide(L)'
;MIPSAPLVFLDANILYSRTLRDWISLLALEGDCAVFDLRYSEDVLAEWMYRLRRKRPEHSEQAIGGQRRRFVQAFPYGLVTGYSPNDVPCPPDPDDRHVLAAAVHSRADILVTDDRRAFPPECVRESLSVRTGDEFLNWVADRSMPLVMRTLARQIDYYRRSLVAEDKDAVELITHLRKAGAPRFADRLENHLAEPSGR
;
A
#
# COMPACT_ATOMS: atom_id res chain seq x y z
N MET A 1 -22.73 -11.56 -13.41
CA MET A 1 -21.42 -10.89 -13.60
C MET A 1 -20.78 -10.85 -12.23
N ILE A 2 -19.72 -11.62 -11.98
CA ILE A 2 -18.97 -11.49 -10.71
C ILE A 2 -18.27 -10.13 -10.80
N PRO A 3 -18.50 -9.19 -9.87
CA PRO A 3 -17.82 -7.90 -9.93
C PRO A 3 -16.31 -8.15 -9.91
N SER A 4 -15.59 -7.55 -10.87
CA SER A 4 -14.13 -7.57 -10.86
C SER A 4 -13.61 -6.96 -9.57
N ALA A 5 -12.48 -7.45 -9.08
CA ALA A 5 -11.84 -6.86 -7.92
C ALA A 5 -11.53 -5.38 -8.19
N PRO A 6 -11.69 -4.50 -7.18
CA PRO A 6 -11.47 -3.08 -7.37
C PRO A 6 -10.01 -2.79 -7.68
N LEU A 7 -9.79 -1.83 -8.58
CA LEU A 7 -8.48 -1.35 -8.97
C LEU A 7 -7.99 -0.33 -7.93
N VAL A 8 -6.81 -0.58 -7.36
CA VAL A 8 -6.23 0.22 -6.28
C VAL A 8 -4.92 0.82 -6.74
N PHE A 9 -4.87 2.14 -6.90
CA PHE A 9 -3.65 2.85 -7.25
C PHE A 9 -2.90 3.30 -6.01
N LEU A 10 -1.59 3.05 -5.95
CA LEU A 10 -0.74 3.45 -4.83
C LEU A 10 0.05 4.73 -5.16
N ASP A 11 0.06 5.65 -4.21
CA ASP A 11 0.95 6.81 -4.21
C ASP A 11 2.37 6.42 -3.71
N ALA A 12 3.38 7.22 -4.08
CA ALA A 12 4.77 7.06 -3.69
C ALA A 12 4.98 7.14 -2.17
N ASN A 13 4.17 7.91 -1.44
CA ASN A 13 4.25 7.98 0.03
C ASN A 13 3.92 6.64 0.72
N ILE A 14 2.99 5.87 0.15
CA ILE A 14 2.62 4.53 0.63
C ILE A 14 3.76 3.55 0.35
N LEU A 15 4.32 3.58 -0.87
CA LEU A 15 5.44 2.72 -1.25
C LEU A 15 6.72 3.03 -0.45
N TYR A 16 6.91 4.29 -0.06
CA TYR A 16 8.03 4.72 0.76
C TYR A 16 7.98 4.15 2.19
N SER A 17 6.78 4.01 2.77
CA SER A 17 6.59 3.33 4.05
C SER A 17 6.78 1.82 3.88
N ARG A 18 7.90 1.28 4.38
CA ARG A 18 8.17 -0.17 4.33
C ARG A 18 7.01 -0.97 4.90
N THR A 19 6.46 -0.56 6.05
CA THR A 19 5.36 -1.27 6.70
C THR A 19 4.12 -1.30 5.82
N LEU A 20 3.66 -0.15 5.30
CA LEU A 20 2.44 -0.10 4.48
C LEU A 20 2.64 -0.85 3.16
N ARG A 21 3.78 -0.62 2.48
CA ARG A 21 4.13 -1.31 1.24
C ARG A 21 4.13 -2.82 1.43
N ASP A 22 4.80 -3.33 2.47
CA ASP A 22 4.93 -4.77 2.69
C ASP A 22 3.54 -5.38 3.01
N TRP A 23 2.73 -4.75 3.86
CA TRP A 23 1.36 -5.20 4.16
C TRP A 23 0.45 -5.22 2.93
N ILE A 24 0.36 -4.10 2.20
CA ILE A 24 -0.50 -4.00 1.02
C ILE A 24 -0.04 -4.99 -0.06
N SER A 25 1.27 -5.13 -0.27
CA SER A 25 1.82 -6.06 -1.26
C SER A 25 1.49 -7.51 -0.91
N LEU A 26 1.67 -7.92 0.36
CA LEU A 26 1.38 -9.28 0.78
C LEU A 26 -0.12 -9.58 0.71
N LEU A 27 -0.99 -8.64 1.09
CA LEU A 27 -2.44 -8.79 0.95
C LEU A 27 -2.86 -8.95 -0.52
N ALA A 28 -2.25 -8.19 -1.44
CA ALA A 28 -2.51 -8.31 -2.87
C ALA A 28 -2.09 -9.69 -3.41
N LEU A 29 -0.89 -10.15 -3.04
CA LEU A 29 -0.32 -11.43 -3.49
C LEU A 29 -1.06 -12.63 -2.91
N GLU A 30 -1.38 -12.61 -1.62
CA GLU A 30 -2.10 -13.71 -0.94
C GLU A 30 -3.60 -13.73 -1.27
N GLY A 31 -4.16 -12.57 -1.61
CA GLY A 31 -5.54 -12.45 -2.07
C GLY A 31 -5.75 -12.91 -3.51
N ASP A 32 -4.68 -13.21 -4.26
CA ASP A 32 -4.70 -13.59 -5.68
C ASP A 32 -5.58 -12.67 -6.53
N CYS A 33 -5.42 -11.36 -6.32
CA CYS A 33 -6.23 -10.30 -6.93
C CYS A 33 -7.75 -10.39 -6.67
N ALA A 34 -8.24 -11.26 -5.78
CA ALA A 34 -9.68 -11.40 -5.51
C ALA A 34 -10.22 -10.26 -4.61
N VAL A 35 -9.38 -9.69 -3.76
CA VAL A 35 -9.80 -8.62 -2.83
C VAL A 35 -9.63 -7.24 -3.45
N PHE A 36 -8.54 -7.03 -4.18
CA PHE A 36 -8.23 -5.84 -4.98
C PHE A 36 -7.10 -6.15 -5.97
N ASP A 37 -6.95 -5.33 -7.01
CA ASP A 37 -5.89 -5.42 -8.01
C ASP A 37 -5.03 -4.13 -7.97
N LEU A 38 -3.73 -4.30 -7.77
CA LEU A 38 -2.79 -3.21 -7.46
C LEU A 38 -2.29 -2.53 -8.74
N ARG A 39 -2.40 -1.20 -8.79
CA ARG A 39 -1.91 -0.33 -9.86
C ARG A 39 -0.85 0.65 -9.35
N TYR A 40 0.13 0.96 -10.20
CA TYR A 40 1.18 1.95 -9.96
C TYR A 40 1.72 2.52 -11.29
N SER A 41 2.48 3.60 -11.25
CA SER A 41 3.13 4.18 -12.45
C SER A 41 4.65 4.29 -12.30
N GLU A 42 5.35 4.50 -13.42
CA GLU A 42 6.81 4.76 -13.39
C GLU A 42 7.15 6.05 -12.63
N ASP A 43 6.33 7.11 -12.74
CA ASP A 43 6.57 8.36 -12.02
C ASP A 43 6.48 8.16 -10.51
N VAL A 44 5.49 7.39 -10.02
CA VAL A 44 5.36 7.01 -8.61
C VAL A 44 6.57 6.20 -8.15
N LEU A 45 7.05 5.25 -8.96
CA LEU A 45 8.26 4.48 -8.65
C LEU A 45 9.51 5.37 -8.61
N ALA A 46 9.64 6.30 -9.54
CA ALA A 46 10.75 7.24 -9.60
C ALA A 46 10.76 8.15 -8.36
N GLU A 47 9.60 8.66 -7.97
CA GLU A 47 9.45 9.49 -6.79
C GLU A 47 9.76 8.71 -5.50
N TRP A 48 9.25 7.48 -5.36
CA TRP A 48 9.59 6.61 -4.23
C TRP A 48 11.12 6.39 -4.15
N MET A 49 11.77 6.06 -5.28
CA MET A 49 13.22 5.84 -5.32
C MET A 49 14.01 7.11 -5.01
N TYR A 50 13.57 8.27 -5.51
CA TYR A 50 14.19 9.55 -5.21
C TYR A 50 14.11 9.87 -3.72
N ARG A 51 12.92 9.77 -3.11
CA ARG A 51 12.71 10.00 -1.67
C ARG A 51 13.56 9.06 -0.82
N LEU A 52 13.65 7.78 -1.20
CA LEU A 52 14.45 6.78 -0.50
C LEU A 52 15.96 7.07 -0.61
N ARG A 53 16.46 7.39 -1.81
CA ARG A 53 17.87 7.76 -2.06
C ARG A 53 18.26 9.02 -1.30
N ARG A 54 17.39 10.03 -1.27
CA ARG A 54 17.62 11.28 -0.53
C ARG A 54 17.73 11.05 0.98
N LYS A 55 16.94 10.12 1.54
CA LYS A 55 16.98 9.78 2.97
C LYS A 55 18.17 8.89 3.35
N ARG A 56 18.63 8.05 2.42
CA ARG A 56 19.65 7.01 2.63
C ARG A 56 20.73 7.08 1.54
N PRO A 57 21.49 8.19 1.42
CA PRO A 57 22.49 8.33 0.37
C PRO A 57 23.60 7.27 0.44
N GLU A 58 23.87 6.76 1.64
CA GLU A 58 24.90 5.75 1.95
C GLU A 58 24.53 4.34 1.48
N HIS A 59 23.25 4.06 1.22
CA HIS A 59 22.80 2.74 0.79
C HIS A 59 23.30 2.40 -0.62
N SER A 60 23.66 1.14 -0.86
CA SER A 60 24.09 0.68 -2.19
C SER A 60 22.98 0.79 -3.24
N GLU A 61 23.33 0.68 -4.53
CA GLU A 61 22.36 0.51 -5.61
C GLU A 61 21.42 -0.66 -5.28
N GLN A 62 21.99 -1.82 -4.90
CA GLN A 62 21.22 -3.02 -4.64
C GLN A 62 20.24 -2.87 -3.48
N ALA A 63 20.59 -2.09 -2.45
CA ALA A 63 19.72 -1.83 -1.31
C ALA A 63 18.49 -0.97 -1.68
N ILE A 64 18.63 -0.04 -2.64
CA ILE A 64 17.55 0.86 -3.07
C ILE A 64 16.87 0.32 -4.33
N GLY A 65 17.60 0.18 -5.43
CA GLY A 65 17.11 -0.34 -6.71
C GLY A 65 16.59 -1.77 -6.62
N GLY A 66 17.15 -2.59 -5.72
CA GLY A 66 16.63 -3.93 -5.45
C GLY A 66 15.22 -3.94 -4.85
N GLN A 67 14.81 -2.89 -4.12
CA GLN A 67 13.43 -2.77 -3.62
C GLN A 67 12.46 -2.51 -4.77
N ARG A 68 12.77 -1.58 -5.68
CA ARG A 68 11.98 -1.36 -6.91
C ARG A 68 11.87 -2.63 -7.74
N ARG A 69 13.00 -3.32 -7.98
CA ARG A 69 13.00 -4.56 -8.79
C ARG A 69 12.09 -5.63 -8.20
N ARG A 70 12.16 -5.89 -6.89
CA ARG A 70 11.28 -6.86 -6.22
C ARG A 70 9.81 -6.46 -6.31
N PHE A 71 9.50 -5.18 -6.14
CA PHE A 71 8.12 -4.68 -6.25
C PHE A 71 7.56 -4.86 -7.66
N VAL A 72 8.30 -4.44 -8.69
CA VAL A 72 7.89 -4.60 -10.10
C VAL A 72 7.75 -6.07 -10.48
N GLN A 73 8.66 -6.93 -10.02
CA GLN A 73 8.59 -8.38 -10.25
C GLN A 73 7.36 -9.02 -9.57
N ALA A 74 6.93 -8.52 -8.42
CA ALA A 74 5.73 -8.99 -7.73
C ALA A 74 4.44 -8.55 -8.41
N PHE A 75 4.44 -7.39 -9.07
CA PHE A 75 3.25 -6.79 -9.70
C PHE A 75 3.48 -6.45 -11.18
N PRO A 76 3.80 -7.44 -12.05
CA PRO A 76 4.16 -7.17 -13.44
C PRO A 76 3.00 -6.58 -14.26
N TYR A 77 1.76 -6.86 -13.89
CA TYR A 77 0.55 -6.35 -14.55
C TYR A 77 0.00 -5.07 -13.92
N GLY A 78 0.61 -4.58 -12.83
CA GLY A 78 0.14 -3.39 -12.12
C GLY A 78 0.60 -2.07 -12.74
N LEU A 79 1.57 -2.11 -13.67
CA LEU A 79 2.12 -0.89 -14.27
C LEU A 79 1.11 -0.20 -15.19
N VAL A 80 0.85 1.07 -14.90
CA VAL A 80 0.03 1.98 -15.69
C VAL A 80 0.93 2.83 -16.57
N THR A 81 0.64 2.86 -17.88
CA THR A 81 1.39 3.61 -18.89
C THR A 81 0.45 4.41 -19.78
N GLY A 82 0.96 5.45 -20.44
CA GLY A 82 0.18 6.21 -21.43
C GLY A 82 -0.83 7.20 -20.85
N TYR A 83 -0.76 7.48 -19.54
CA TYR A 83 -1.49 8.58 -18.94
C TYR A 83 -0.85 9.93 -19.27
N SER A 84 -1.66 10.97 -19.33
CA SER A 84 -1.22 12.35 -19.54
C SER A 84 -1.65 13.19 -18.34
N PRO A 85 -0.73 13.91 -17.66
CA PRO A 85 -1.08 14.84 -16.59
C PRO A 85 -2.11 15.89 -17.01
N ASN A 86 -2.19 16.21 -18.31
CA ASN A 86 -3.12 17.21 -18.83
C ASN A 86 -4.57 16.72 -18.92
N ASP A 87 -4.83 15.42 -18.73
CA ASP A 87 -6.16 14.81 -18.86
C ASP A 87 -6.99 14.89 -17.56
N VAL A 88 -6.39 15.45 -16.49
CA VAL A 88 -7.01 15.65 -15.18
C VAL A 88 -6.83 17.10 -14.71
N PRO A 89 -7.70 17.59 -13.81
CA PRO A 89 -7.49 18.87 -13.14
C PRO A 89 -6.13 18.91 -12.43
N CYS A 90 -5.55 20.10 -12.31
CA CYS A 90 -4.35 20.27 -11.49
C CYS A 90 -4.75 20.17 -10.01
N PRO A 91 -4.13 19.29 -9.21
CA PRO A 91 -4.26 19.33 -7.77
C PRO A 91 -3.59 20.59 -7.18
N PRO A 92 -3.75 20.86 -5.87
CA PRO A 92 -3.12 22.01 -5.21
C PRO A 92 -1.60 22.05 -5.39
N ASP A 93 -0.94 20.90 -5.35
CA ASP A 93 0.46 20.75 -5.73
C ASP A 93 0.53 20.19 -7.17
N PRO A 94 1.16 20.92 -8.13
CA PRO A 94 1.36 20.43 -9.49
C PRO A 94 2.16 19.13 -9.57
N ASP A 95 3.03 18.84 -8.61
CA ASP A 95 3.83 17.62 -8.60
C ASP A 95 2.96 16.37 -8.35
N ASP A 96 1.82 16.50 -7.67
CA ASP A 96 0.88 15.38 -7.41
C ASP A 96 -0.01 15.05 -8.63
N ARG A 97 0.03 15.89 -9.68
CA ARG A 97 -0.84 15.73 -10.86
C ARG A 97 -0.62 14.41 -11.60
N HIS A 98 0.61 13.90 -11.60
CA HIS A 98 0.95 12.64 -12.25
C HIS A 98 0.27 11.44 -11.55
N VAL A 99 0.16 11.48 -10.21
CA VAL A 99 -0.52 10.44 -9.41
C VAL A 99 -1.99 10.38 -9.78
N LEU A 100 -2.66 11.53 -9.79
CA LEU A 100 -4.08 11.62 -10.14
C LEU A 100 -4.32 11.18 -11.60
N ALA A 101 -3.47 11.61 -12.53
CA ALA A 101 -3.58 11.25 -13.94
C ALA A 101 -3.46 9.74 -14.15
N ALA A 102 -2.47 9.11 -13.53
CA ALA A 102 -2.27 7.66 -13.62
C ALA A 102 -3.42 6.88 -12.96
N ALA A 103 -3.87 7.30 -11.77
CA ALA A 103 -5.01 6.68 -11.08
C ALA A 103 -6.28 6.73 -11.94
N VAL A 104 -6.63 7.91 -12.47
CA VAL A 104 -7.81 8.10 -13.33
C VAL A 104 -7.68 7.33 -14.64
N HIS A 105 -6.51 7.36 -15.29
CA HIS A 105 -6.27 6.65 -16.54
C HIS A 105 -6.43 5.13 -16.37
N SER A 106 -5.95 4.60 -15.25
CA SER A 106 -6.08 3.18 -14.90
C SER A 106 -7.50 2.78 -14.48
N ARG A 107 -8.43 3.74 -14.38
CA ARG A 107 -9.79 3.55 -13.83
C ARG A 107 -9.75 2.99 -12.41
N ALA A 108 -8.80 3.46 -11.61
CA ALA A 108 -8.72 3.08 -10.21
C ALA A 108 -10.05 3.41 -9.49
N ASP A 109 -10.53 2.47 -8.70
CA ASP A 109 -11.65 2.69 -7.77
C ASP A 109 -11.16 3.38 -6.49
N ILE A 110 -9.90 3.11 -6.11
CA ILE A 110 -9.29 3.63 -4.89
C ILE A 110 -7.89 4.17 -5.19
N LEU A 111 -7.61 5.40 -4.78
CA LEU A 111 -6.27 5.96 -4.65
C LEU A 111 -5.84 5.89 -3.18
N VAL A 112 -4.75 5.19 -2.88
CA VAL A 112 -4.20 5.07 -1.53
C VAL A 112 -3.06 6.07 -1.36
N THR A 113 -3.23 7.02 -0.45
CA THR A 113 -2.25 8.06 -0.12
C THR A 113 -2.46 8.57 1.30
N ASP A 114 -1.36 8.78 2.02
CA ASP A 114 -1.40 9.42 3.34
C ASP A 114 -1.39 10.96 3.26
N ASP A 115 -1.29 11.54 2.06
CA ASP A 115 -1.41 12.97 1.81
C ASP A 115 -2.77 13.32 1.19
N ARG A 116 -3.81 13.41 2.01
CA ARG A 116 -5.14 13.77 1.51
C ARG A 116 -5.25 15.19 0.95
N ARG A 117 -4.36 16.08 1.39
CA ARG A 117 -4.42 17.49 0.99
C ARG A 117 -3.99 17.65 -0.46
N ALA A 118 -3.21 16.71 -0.98
CA ALA A 118 -2.87 16.59 -2.38
C ALA A 118 -4.09 16.35 -3.29
N PHE A 119 -5.15 15.70 -2.78
CA PHE A 119 -6.29 15.27 -3.61
C PHE A 119 -7.64 15.69 -3.01
N PRO A 120 -7.92 17.00 -2.92
CA PRO A 120 -9.18 17.47 -2.39
C PRO A 120 -10.36 17.15 -3.35
N PRO A 121 -11.60 17.06 -2.85
CA PRO A 121 -12.75 16.57 -3.62
C PRO A 121 -12.97 17.26 -4.97
N GLU A 122 -12.62 18.54 -5.07
CA GLU A 122 -12.75 19.36 -6.28
C GLU A 122 -11.87 18.89 -7.47
N CYS A 123 -10.77 18.16 -7.22
CA CYS A 123 -9.91 17.64 -8.28
C CYS A 123 -10.13 16.15 -8.57
N VAL A 124 -10.84 15.45 -7.69
CA VAL A 124 -11.05 14.00 -7.76
C VAL A 124 -12.39 13.70 -8.42
N ARG A 125 -12.41 12.78 -9.40
CA ARG A 125 -13.67 12.31 -10.00
C ARG A 125 -14.48 11.53 -8.97
N GLU A 126 -15.81 11.62 -9.01
CA GLU A 126 -16.72 10.93 -8.08
C GLU A 126 -16.49 9.41 -7.99
N SER A 127 -15.97 8.80 -9.06
CA SER A 127 -15.68 7.38 -9.13
C SER A 127 -14.39 6.94 -8.40
N LEU A 128 -13.52 7.87 -8.01
CA LEU A 128 -12.23 7.58 -7.37
C LEU A 128 -12.28 7.91 -5.88
N SER A 129 -12.18 6.89 -5.03
CA SER A 129 -12.12 7.07 -3.58
C SER A 129 -10.67 7.29 -3.12
N VAL A 130 -10.39 8.40 -2.45
CA VAL A 130 -9.07 8.65 -1.83
C VAL A 130 -9.08 8.12 -0.39
N ARG A 131 -8.12 7.25 -0.05
CA ARG A 131 -8.01 6.61 1.28
C ARG A 131 -6.59 6.68 1.82
N THR A 132 -6.43 6.83 3.13
CA THR A 132 -5.12 6.63 3.77
C THR A 132 -4.73 5.15 3.79
N GLY A 133 -3.46 4.86 4.05
CA GLY A 133 -3.00 3.48 4.26
C GLY A 133 -3.80 2.78 5.37
N ASP A 134 -4.08 3.47 6.47
CA ASP A 134 -4.90 2.95 7.57
C ASP A 134 -6.33 2.59 7.12
N GLU A 135 -6.99 3.48 6.38
CA GLU A 135 -8.35 3.26 5.88
C GLU A 135 -8.41 2.15 4.86
N PHE A 136 -7.42 2.08 3.98
CA PHE A 136 -7.35 1.04 2.97
C PHE A 136 -7.17 -0.32 3.62
N LEU A 137 -6.25 -0.47 4.59
CA LEU A 137 -6.05 -1.73 5.30
C LEU A 137 -7.29 -2.15 6.10
N ASN A 138 -8.00 -1.21 6.73
CA ASN A 138 -9.29 -1.50 7.37
C ASN A 138 -10.36 -1.94 6.37
N TRP A 139 -10.44 -1.28 5.22
CA TRP A 139 -11.36 -1.66 4.15
C TRP A 139 -11.06 -3.07 3.61
N VAL A 140 -9.78 -3.47 3.52
CA VAL A 140 -9.40 -4.85 3.20
C VAL A 140 -9.84 -5.82 4.30
N ALA A 141 -9.66 -5.45 5.58
CA ALA A 141 -10.08 -6.27 6.72
C ALA A 141 -11.61 -6.45 6.79
N ASP A 142 -12.39 -5.44 6.41
CA ASP A 142 -13.86 -5.55 6.28
C ASP A 142 -14.27 -6.56 5.21
N ARG A 143 -13.49 -6.68 4.13
CA ARG A 143 -13.75 -7.64 3.05
C ARG A 143 -13.29 -9.05 3.39
N SER A 144 -12.15 -9.19 4.04
CA SER A 144 -11.60 -10.50 4.41
C SER A 144 -10.63 -10.42 5.58
N MET A 145 -11.16 -10.42 6.81
CA MET A 145 -10.34 -10.65 8.00
C MET A 145 -9.55 -11.97 7.94
N PRO A 146 -10.10 -13.10 7.41
CA PRO A 146 -9.31 -14.33 7.28
C PRO A 146 -8.07 -14.17 6.40
N LEU A 147 -8.11 -13.38 5.32
CA LEU A 147 -6.93 -13.07 4.52
C LEU A 147 -5.91 -12.28 5.36
N VAL A 148 -6.37 -11.21 6.01
CA VAL A 148 -5.53 -10.37 6.86
C VAL A 148 -4.80 -11.18 7.94
N MET A 149 -5.49 -12.10 8.60
CA MET A 149 -4.90 -12.94 9.64
C MET A 149 -3.90 -13.97 9.09
N ARG A 150 -4.14 -14.53 7.90
CA ARG A 150 -3.14 -15.36 7.21
C ARG A 150 -1.88 -14.57 6.87
N THR A 151 -2.06 -13.34 6.36
CA THR A 151 -0.94 -12.44 6.03
C THR A 151 -0.16 -12.04 7.29
N LEU A 152 -0.85 -11.80 8.41
CA LEU A 152 -0.21 -11.54 9.70
C LEU A 152 0.64 -12.74 10.15
N ALA A 153 0.07 -13.95 10.14
CA ALA A 153 0.76 -15.17 10.54
C ALA A 153 2.03 -15.41 9.71
N ARG A 154 1.96 -15.20 8.38
CA ARG A 154 3.12 -15.35 7.49
C ARG A 154 4.20 -14.30 7.75
N GLN A 155 3.81 -13.07 8.06
CA GLN A 155 4.77 -12.04 8.45
C GLN A 155 5.46 -12.42 9.77
N ILE A 156 4.71 -12.85 10.79
CA ILE A 156 5.28 -13.34 12.04
C ILE A 156 6.27 -14.49 11.78
N ASP A 157 5.90 -15.49 10.98
CA ASP A 157 6.77 -16.61 10.64
C ASP A 157 8.05 -16.17 9.92
N TYR A 158 7.95 -15.21 9.00
CA TYR A 158 9.12 -14.64 8.33
C TYR A 158 10.05 -13.92 9.31
N TYR A 159 9.50 -13.10 10.22
CA TYR A 159 10.28 -12.40 11.25
C TYR A 159 10.98 -13.38 12.19
N ARG A 160 10.28 -14.43 12.66
CA ARG A 160 10.85 -15.51 13.50
C ARG A 160 12.00 -16.23 12.84
N ARG A 161 11.90 -16.51 11.54
CA ARG A 161 12.97 -17.19 10.80
C ARG A 161 14.17 -16.29 10.53
N SER A 162 13.98 -14.97 10.58
CA SER A 162 15.01 -13.98 10.30
C SER A 162 15.75 -13.48 11.55
N LEU A 163 15.30 -13.83 12.77
CA LEU A 163 15.85 -13.36 14.04
C LEU A 163 16.09 -14.54 15.01
N VAL A 164 17.15 -14.46 15.82
CA VAL A 164 17.45 -15.39 16.93
C VAL A 164 16.75 -14.93 18.23
N ALA A 165 15.61 -14.23 18.15
CA ALA A 165 15.01 -13.57 19.32
C ALA A 165 13.59 -14.07 19.60
N GLU A 166 13.36 -14.51 20.83
CA GLU A 166 12.11 -15.04 21.36
C GLU A 166 11.05 -13.94 21.60
N ASP A 167 9.78 -14.28 21.30
CA ASP A 167 8.53 -13.71 21.84
C ASP A 167 8.08 -12.27 21.49
N LYS A 168 8.67 -11.56 20.51
CA LYS A 168 8.29 -10.14 20.22
C LYS A 168 7.56 -9.86 18.90
N ASP A 169 7.24 -10.86 18.09
CA ASP A 169 6.98 -10.63 16.66
C ASP A 169 5.65 -9.92 16.35
N ALA A 170 4.54 -10.33 16.97
CA ALA A 170 3.22 -9.74 16.67
C ALA A 170 3.09 -8.31 17.23
N VAL A 171 3.53 -8.11 18.47
CA VAL A 171 3.50 -6.81 19.15
C VAL A 171 4.38 -5.80 18.39
N GLU A 172 5.55 -6.23 17.91
CA GLU A 172 6.44 -5.37 17.13
C GLU A 172 5.84 -5.00 15.76
N LEU A 173 5.23 -5.96 15.05
CA LEU A 173 4.51 -5.69 13.79
C LEU A 173 3.36 -4.70 13.97
N ILE A 174 2.54 -4.88 15.01
CA ILE A 174 1.44 -3.96 15.36
C ILE A 174 1.99 -2.58 15.71
N THR A 175 3.10 -2.52 16.47
CA THR A 175 3.78 -1.26 16.79
C THR A 175 4.29 -0.55 15.53
N HIS A 176 4.83 -1.30 14.56
CA HIS A 176 5.27 -0.76 13.29
C HIS A 176 4.12 -0.20 12.45
N LEU A 177 2.94 -0.81 12.48
CA LEU A 177 1.73 -0.27 11.84
C LEU A 177 1.33 1.08 12.45
N ARG A 178 1.33 1.20 13.79
CA ARG A 178 1.05 2.47 14.46
C ARG A 178 2.02 3.57 14.05
N LYS A 179 3.33 3.27 14.05
CA LYS A 179 4.38 4.21 13.62
C LYS A 179 4.30 4.57 12.13
N ALA A 180 3.76 3.67 11.31
CA ALA A 180 3.59 3.87 9.88
C ALA A 180 2.30 4.63 9.51
N GLY A 181 1.53 5.11 10.50
CA GLY A 181 0.29 5.85 10.25
C GLY A 181 -0.95 4.98 10.10
N ALA A 182 -0.90 3.69 10.49
CA ALA A 182 -2.03 2.75 10.46
C ALA A 182 -2.52 2.31 11.87
N PRO A 183 -2.89 3.24 12.76
CA PRO A 183 -3.24 2.91 14.14
C PRO A 183 -4.56 2.15 14.27
N ARG A 184 -5.60 2.46 13.47
CA ARG A 184 -6.90 1.77 13.60
C ARG A 184 -6.80 0.34 13.11
N PHE A 185 -6.06 0.12 12.03
CA PHE A 185 -5.80 -1.24 11.58
C PHE A 185 -4.99 -2.02 12.62
N ALA A 186 -3.99 -1.39 13.25
CA ALA A 186 -3.23 -1.98 14.35
C ALA A 186 -4.14 -2.36 15.55
N ASP A 187 -5.03 -1.46 15.98
CA ASP A 187 -6.03 -1.74 17.03
C ASP A 187 -6.90 -2.94 16.67
N ARG A 188 -7.33 -3.02 15.41
CA ARG A 188 -8.18 -4.11 14.92
C ARG A 188 -7.48 -5.46 14.98
N LEU A 189 -6.20 -5.53 14.61
CA LEU A 189 -5.40 -6.75 14.73
C LEU A 189 -5.21 -7.15 16.19
N GLU A 190 -4.88 -6.17 17.05
CA GLU A 190 -4.68 -6.39 18.48
C GLU A 190 -5.94 -6.95 19.15
N ASN A 191 -7.10 -6.35 18.87
CA ASN A 191 -8.39 -6.83 19.36
C ASN A 191 -8.70 -8.25 18.87
N HIS A 192 -8.48 -8.53 17.57
CA HIS A 192 -8.75 -9.85 17.00
C HIS A 192 -7.82 -10.95 17.56
N LEU A 193 -6.59 -10.60 17.96
CA LEU A 193 -5.67 -11.52 18.63
C LEU A 193 -6.02 -11.73 20.12
N ALA A 194 -6.61 -10.72 20.76
CA ALA A 194 -7.02 -10.77 22.16
C ALA A 194 -8.36 -11.51 22.36
N GLU A 195 -9.20 -11.58 21.34
CA GLU A 195 -10.39 -12.43 21.33
C GLU A 195 -9.95 -13.91 21.37
N PRO A 196 -10.25 -14.66 22.46
CA PRO A 196 -9.94 -16.08 22.50
C PRO A 196 -10.70 -16.74 21.36
N SER A 197 -9.98 -17.38 20.43
CA SER A 197 -10.55 -18.07 19.29
C SER A 197 -11.73 -18.93 19.76
N GLY A 198 -12.95 -18.48 19.46
CA GLY A 198 -14.16 -19.17 19.84
C GLY A 198 -14.22 -20.53 19.16
N ARG A 199 -14.26 -21.57 20.01
CA ARG A 199 -14.77 -22.96 19.84
C ARG A 199 -15.18 -23.40 18.44
#